data_AF-A0A2K2V6Y0-F1
#
_entry.id   AF-A0A2K2V6Y0-F1
#
_cell.length_a   1.000
_cell.length_b   1.000
_cell.length_c   1.000
_cell.angle_alpha   90.00
_cell.angle_beta   90.00
_cell.angle_gamma   90.00
#
_symmetry.space_group_name_H-M   'P 1'
#
loop_
_entity.id
_entity.type
_entity.pdbx_description
1 polymer ?
#
loop_
_entity_poly.entity_id
_entity_poly.type
_entity_poly.pdbx_seq_one_letter_code
_entity_poly.pdbx_strand_id
1 'polypeptide(L)'
;LWEETDDPFKAAEIAPKLSGSYQLRRLNYSFSCLSSAISGDVWTTRRKMVNCRYCGPKVADAFLLFGMAETTSAPVDRHFISMARKLELWDFRQPILRMCRKNDCHNCPANKKCIRWLSFDQLGKLAGWIQTAFYLHEKLYCSRKLCQSCLIRSECNAKS
;
A
#
# COMPACT_ATOMS: atom_id res chain seq x y z
N LEU A 1 -15.19 -29.66 -8.23
CA LEU A 1 -16.26 -29.22 -7.31
C LEU A 1 -16.05 -27.72 -7.10
N TRP A 2 -16.82 -26.87 -7.76
CA TRP A 2 -16.76 -25.42 -7.55
C TRP A 2 -17.91 -25.08 -6.59
N GLU A 3 -17.59 -24.69 -5.36
CA GLU A 3 -18.58 -24.09 -4.46
C GLU A 3 -18.54 -22.58 -4.68
N GLU A 4 -19.59 -22.04 -5.30
CA GLU A 4 -19.80 -20.60 -5.42
C GLU A 4 -20.55 -20.09 -4.18
N THR A 5 -20.12 -18.95 -3.65
CA THR A 5 -20.74 -18.30 -2.49
C THR A 5 -20.60 -16.79 -2.61
N ASP A 6 -21.70 -16.08 -2.35
CA ASP A 6 -21.69 -14.61 -2.28
C ASP A 6 -21.27 -14.10 -0.89
N ASP A 7 -21.28 -14.97 0.13
CA ASP A 7 -20.76 -14.63 1.46
C ASP A 7 -19.22 -14.56 1.44
N PRO A 8 -18.62 -13.38 1.66
CA PRO A 8 -17.17 -13.23 1.64
C PRO A 8 -16.47 -13.93 2.82
N PHE A 9 -17.16 -14.19 3.93
CA PHE A 9 -16.60 -14.98 5.04
C PHE A 9 -16.45 -16.44 4.63
N LYS A 10 -17.51 -17.02 4.06
CA LYS A 10 -17.46 -18.37 3.50
C LYS A 10 -16.44 -18.47 2.35
N ALA A 11 -16.33 -17.45 1.50
CA ALA A 11 -15.32 -17.40 0.45
C ALA A 11 -13.89 -17.43 1.01
N ALA A 12 -13.62 -16.67 2.09
CA ALA A 12 -12.33 -16.66 2.75
C ALA A 12 -11.97 -18.02 3.39
N GLU A 13 -12.96 -18.75 3.91
CA GLU A 13 -12.80 -20.09 4.47
C GLU A 13 -12.49 -21.15 3.39
N ILE A 14 -13.15 -21.06 2.24
CA ILE A 14 -12.97 -21.99 1.12
C ILE A 14 -11.66 -21.71 0.36
N ALA A 15 -11.20 -20.46 0.30
CA ALA A 15 -10.05 -20.02 -0.49
C ALA A 15 -8.79 -20.92 -0.39
N PRO A 16 -8.35 -21.39 0.79
CA PRO A 16 -7.19 -22.29 0.91
C PRO A 16 -7.35 -23.63 0.19
N LYS A 17 -8.58 -24.10 -0.05
CA LYS A 17 -8.89 -25.36 -0.75
C LYS A 17 -8.80 -25.21 -2.27
N LEU A 18 -8.95 -23.99 -2.79
CA LEU A 18 -8.96 -23.72 -4.24
C LEU A 18 -7.56 -23.66 -4.84
N SER A 19 -6.54 -23.27 -4.07
CA SER A 19 -5.15 -23.25 -4.53
C SER A 19 -4.15 -23.17 -3.38
N GLY A 20 -2.97 -23.78 -3.57
CA GLY A 20 -1.83 -23.74 -2.65
C GLY A 20 -1.11 -22.39 -2.58
N SER A 21 -1.69 -21.33 -3.13
CA SER A 21 -1.19 -19.96 -3.02
C SER A 21 -1.14 -19.48 -1.57
N TYR A 22 -0.03 -18.87 -1.16
CA TYR A 22 0.10 -18.36 0.20
C TYR A 22 -0.91 -17.25 0.50
N GLN A 23 -1.34 -16.48 -0.52
CA GLN A 23 -2.32 -15.42 -0.38
C GLN A 23 -3.68 -15.96 0.05
N LEU A 24 -4.14 -17.04 -0.59
CA LEU A 24 -5.41 -17.68 -0.27
C LEU A 24 -5.39 -18.31 1.13
N ARG A 25 -4.26 -18.95 1.49
CA ARG A 25 -4.07 -19.43 2.88
C ARG A 25 -4.13 -18.30 3.90
N ARG A 26 -3.50 -17.16 3.61
CA ARG A 26 -3.47 -16.00 4.53
C ARG A 26 -4.84 -15.33 4.64
N LEU A 27 -5.61 -15.30 3.56
CA LEU A 27 -6.95 -14.69 3.53
C LEU A 27 -7.84 -15.23 4.65
N ASN A 28 -7.92 -16.56 4.79
CA ASN A 28 -8.68 -17.22 5.85
C ASN A 28 -8.31 -16.70 7.27
N TYR A 29 -7.02 -16.50 7.53
CA TYR A 29 -6.55 -16.02 8.84
C TYR A 29 -6.76 -14.52 9.07
N SER A 30 -6.79 -13.71 8.02
CA SER A 30 -6.83 -12.25 8.15
C SER A 30 -8.23 -11.66 7.99
N PHE A 31 -9.12 -12.34 7.26
CA PHE A 31 -10.36 -11.73 6.76
C PHE A 31 -11.28 -11.23 7.87
N SER A 32 -11.61 -12.07 8.86
CA SER A 32 -12.50 -11.67 9.97
C SER A 32 -11.96 -10.44 10.74
N CYS A 33 -10.66 -10.39 11.01
CA CYS A 33 -10.02 -9.23 11.63
C CYS A 33 -10.10 -8.00 10.73
N LEU A 34 -9.78 -8.13 9.43
CA LEU A 34 -9.81 -7.02 8.48
C LEU A 34 -11.21 -6.46 8.31
N SER A 35 -12.23 -7.32 8.22
CA SER A 35 -13.64 -6.91 8.15
C SER A 35 -14.05 -6.14 9.40
N SER A 36 -13.65 -6.62 10.58
CA SER A 36 -13.95 -5.96 11.87
C SER A 36 -13.13 -4.69 12.10
N ALA A 37 -12.06 -4.49 11.34
CA ALA A 37 -11.20 -3.32 11.45
C ALA A 37 -11.80 -2.07 10.78
N ILE A 38 -12.72 -2.24 9.83
CA ILE A 38 -13.36 -1.14 9.11
C ILE A 38 -14.18 -0.30 10.08
N SER A 39 -13.98 1.01 10.04
CA SER A 39 -14.71 1.99 10.85
C SER A 39 -14.96 3.26 10.04
N GLY A 40 -15.79 4.17 10.56
CA GLY A 40 -16.03 5.48 9.93
C GLY A 40 -14.80 6.39 9.88
N ASP A 41 -13.78 6.15 10.72
CA ASP A 41 -12.53 6.92 10.73
C ASP A 41 -11.40 6.17 10.01
N VAL A 42 -10.78 6.84 9.04
CA VAL A 42 -9.71 6.27 8.19
C VAL A 42 -8.49 5.89 9.03
N TRP A 43 -8.10 6.72 10.01
CA TRP A 43 -6.90 6.48 10.80
C TRP A 43 -7.06 5.27 11.72
N THR A 44 -8.21 5.18 12.37
CA THR A 44 -8.61 4.04 13.19
C THR A 44 -8.70 2.78 12.36
N THR A 45 -9.33 2.84 11.18
CA THR A 45 -9.40 1.71 10.24
C THR A 45 -8.01 1.21 9.89
N ARG A 46 -7.11 2.12 9.49
CA ARG A 46 -5.72 1.78 9.18
C ARG A 46 -5.00 1.09 10.34
N ARG A 47 -5.08 1.67 11.54
CA ARG A 47 -4.39 1.18 12.73
C ARG A 47 -4.89 -0.21 13.11
N LYS A 48 -6.20 -0.44 13.08
CA LYS A 48 -6.80 -1.76 13.33
C LYS A 48 -6.35 -2.77 12.27
N MET A 49 -6.36 -2.40 10.99
CA MET A 49 -5.91 -3.29 9.91
C MET A 49 -4.45 -3.71 10.05
N VAL A 50 -3.54 -2.79 10.38
CA VAL A 50 -2.11 -3.10 10.56
C VAL A 50 -1.85 -4.03 11.78
N ASN A 51 -2.81 -4.15 12.69
CA ASN A 51 -2.78 -5.10 13.79
C ASN A 51 -3.31 -6.49 13.40
N CYS A 52 -4.02 -6.62 12.27
CA CYS A 52 -4.45 -7.92 11.76
C CYS A 52 -3.27 -8.76 11.24
N ARG A 53 -3.37 -10.08 11.41
CA ARG A 53 -2.36 -11.03 10.93
C ARG A 53 -2.19 -10.87 9.41
N TYR A 54 -0.95 -10.91 8.95
CA TYR A 54 -0.58 -10.77 7.54
C TYR A 54 -0.92 -9.43 6.87
N CYS A 55 -1.44 -8.45 7.61
CA CYS A 55 -1.66 -7.10 7.13
C CYS A 55 -0.55 -6.17 7.64
N GLY A 56 0.23 -5.64 6.70
CA GLY A 56 1.23 -4.60 6.99
C GLY A 56 0.78 -3.22 6.52
N PRO A 57 1.59 -2.16 6.75
CA PRO A 57 1.28 -0.80 6.33
C PRO A 57 0.84 -0.70 4.87
N LYS A 58 1.58 -1.35 3.95
CA LYS A 58 1.23 -1.39 2.53
C LYS A 58 -0.17 -1.94 2.27
N VAL A 59 -0.53 -3.05 2.91
CA VAL A 59 -1.82 -3.72 2.67
C VAL A 59 -2.96 -2.86 3.19
N ALA A 60 -2.80 -2.29 4.39
CA ALA A 60 -3.76 -1.36 4.96
C ALA A 60 -3.94 -0.12 4.05
N ASP A 61 -2.85 0.53 3.64
CA ASP A 61 -2.93 1.69 2.74
C ASP A 61 -3.51 1.33 1.36
N ALA A 62 -3.27 0.11 0.84
CA ALA A 62 -3.88 -0.34 -0.41
C ALA A 62 -5.40 -0.55 -0.28
N PHE A 63 -5.86 -1.08 0.85
CA PHE A 63 -7.29 -1.18 1.12
C PHE A 63 -7.93 0.20 1.25
N LEU A 64 -7.29 1.14 1.94
CA LEU A 64 -7.80 2.51 2.05
C LEU A 64 -7.92 3.17 0.67
N LEU A 65 -6.86 3.10 -0.15
CA LEU A 65 -6.87 3.70 -1.48
C LEU A 65 -7.90 3.06 -2.41
N PHE A 66 -7.87 1.74 -2.56
CA PHE A 66 -8.67 1.05 -3.59
C PHE A 66 -10.03 0.57 -3.09
N GLY A 67 -10.16 0.25 -1.80
CA GLY A 67 -11.40 -0.24 -1.20
C GLY A 67 -12.27 0.85 -0.59
N MET A 68 -11.67 1.93 -0.07
CA MET A 68 -12.41 3.05 0.54
C MET A 68 -12.30 4.37 -0.24
N ALA A 69 -11.64 4.38 -1.41
CA ALA A 69 -11.39 5.57 -2.21
C ALA A 69 -10.68 6.71 -1.44
N GLU A 70 -9.87 6.37 -0.43
CA GLU A 70 -9.14 7.34 0.37
C GLU A 70 -7.82 7.73 -0.33
N THR A 71 -7.88 8.79 -1.15
CA THR A 71 -6.76 9.17 -2.02
C THR A 71 -5.59 9.82 -1.29
N THR A 72 -5.72 10.18 -0.01
CA THR A 72 -4.58 10.64 0.79
C THR A 72 -3.71 9.46 1.28
N SER A 73 -4.19 8.22 1.14
CA SER A 73 -3.44 7.01 1.48
C SER A 73 -2.69 6.47 0.27
N ALA A 74 -1.36 6.60 0.27
CA ALA A 74 -0.50 6.00 -0.74
C ALA A 74 0.10 4.68 -0.24
N PRO A 75 -0.16 3.53 -0.90
CA PRO A 75 0.52 2.27 -0.61
C PRO A 75 2.02 2.38 -0.88
N VAL A 76 2.82 2.39 0.19
CA VAL A 76 4.28 2.39 0.07
C VAL A 76 4.76 0.99 -0.29
N ASP A 77 4.88 0.74 -1.59
CA ASP A 77 5.44 -0.48 -2.14
C ASP A 77 6.79 -0.26 -2.83
N ARG A 78 7.34 -1.33 -3.42
CA ARG A 78 8.63 -1.25 -4.12
C ARG A 78 8.64 -0.25 -5.29
N HIS A 79 7.50 -0.06 -5.96
CA HIS A 79 7.38 0.82 -7.12
C HIS A 79 7.37 2.28 -6.64
N PHE A 80 6.58 2.58 -5.60
CA PHE A 80 6.57 3.89 -4.97
C PHE A 80 7.95 4.27 -4.43
N ILE A 81 8.60 3.36 -3.70
CA ILE A 81 9.96 3.56 -3.16
C ILE A 81 10.97 3.77 -4.29
N SER A 82 10.89 2.96 -5.35
CA SER A 82 11.83 3.07 -6.48
C SER A 82 11.68 4.41 -7.19
N MET A 83 10.45 4.83 -7.49
CA MET A 83 10.18 6.10 -8.17
C MET A 83 10.57 7.30 -7.29
N ALA A 84 10.21 7.29 -6.01
CA ALA A 84 10.59 8.35 -5.08
C ALA A 84 12.13 8.52 -4.98
N ARG A 85 12.90 7.42 -5.08
CA ARG A 85 14.37 7.48 -5.14
C ARG A 85 14.90 8.00 -6.47
N LYS A 86 14.36 7.50 -7.60
CA LYS A 86 14.80 7.92 -8.94
C LYS A 86 14.54 9.41 -9.20
N LEU A 87 13.46 9.93 -8.63
CA LEU A 87 13.07 11.34 -8.76
C LEU A 87 13.55 12.20 -7.58
N GLU A 88 14.34 11.62 -6.66
CA GLU A 88 14.89 12.31 -5.46
C GLU A 88 13.87 13.15 -4.68
N LEU A 89 12.62 12.66 -4.57
CA LEU A 89 11.54 13.46 -4.00
C LEU A 89 11.78 13.81 -2.52
N TRP A 90 12.37 12.89 -1.76
CA TRP A 90 12.57 13.04 -0.32
C TRP A 90 13.80 12.27 0.19
N ASP A 91 14.42 12.73 1.28
CA ASP A 91 15.21 11.88 2.18
C ASP A 91 14.29 11.11 3.12
N PHE A 92 14.04 9.84 2.82
CA PHE A 92 12.99 9.06 3.49
C PHE A 92 13.43 7.70 4.04
N ARG A 93 12.65 7.23 5.00
CA ARG A 93 12.61 5.87 5.55
C ARG A 93 11.25 5.23 5.27
N GLN A 94 11.24 3.91 5.20
CA GLN A 94 10.03 3.14 5.01
C GLN A 94 9.19 3.05 6.31
N PRO A 95 7.86 2.82 6.20
CA PRO A 95 7.01 2.61 7.37
C PRO A 95 7.48 1.43 8.22
N ILE A 96 7.66 1.64 9.52
CA ILE A 96 8.06 0.60 10.47
C ILE A 96 6.82 -0.01 11.11
N LEU A 97 6.57 -1.30 10.85
CA LEU A 97 5.36 -2.01 11.31
C LEU A 97 5.07 -1.80 12.81
N ARG A 98 6.09 -1.99 13.67
CA ARG A 98 5.95 -1.82 15.13
C ARG A 98 5.47 -0.41 15.51
N MET A 99 5.89 0.61 14.75
CA MET A 99 5.47 1.99 15.00
C MET A 99 4.05 2.23 14.47
N CYS A 100 3.72 1.73 13.27
CA CYS A 100 2.38 1.85 12.68
C CYS A 100 1.29 1.15 13.50
N ARG A 101 1.64 0.13 14.29
CA ARG A 101 0.69 -0.53 15.21
C ARG A 101 0.35 0.31 16.44
N LYS A 102 1.31 1.14 16.90
CA LYS A 102 1.23 1.88 18.15
C LYS A 102 0.81 3.33 17.99
N ASN A 103 1.03 3.91 16.81
CA ASN A 103 0.89 5.35 16.60
C ASN A 103 0.11 5.64 15.32
N ASP A 104 -0.69 6.70 15.36
CA ASP A 104 -1.18 7.36 14.16
C ASP A 104 -0.06 8.16 13.50
N CYS A 105 -0.20 8.43 12.19
CA CYS A 105 0.86 9.09 11.45
C CYS A 105 1.16 10.51 11.95
N HIS A 106 0.15 11.25 12.44
CA HIS A 106 0.33 12.61 12.98
C HIS A 106 1.24 12.63 14.21
N ASN A 107 1.09 11.64 15.09
CA ASN A 107 1.80 11.57 16.38
C ASN A 107 2.97 10.58 16.37
N CYS A 108 3.30 9.99 15.22
CA CYS A 108 4.36 9.00 15.11
C CYS A 108 5.73 9.69 15.19
N PRO A 109 6.65 9.31 16.09
CA PRO A 109 7.95 9.98 16.23
C PRO A 109 8.87 9.78 15.01
N ALA A 110 8.53 8.87 14.09
CA ALA A 110 9.23 8.69 12.83
C ALA A 110 8.59 9.45 11.64
N ASN A 111 7.54 10.24 11.86
CA ASN A 111 6.75 10.83 10.78
C ASN A 111 7.59 11.73 9.86
N LYS A 112 8.48 12.59 10.40
CA LYS A 112 9.31 13.54 9.65
C LYS A 112 10.17 12.91 8.54
N LYS A 113 10.48 11.62 8.64
CA LYS A 113 11.22 10.87 7.59
C LYS A 113 10.42 9.71 7.02
N CYS A 114 9.19 9.45 7.45
CA CYS A 114 8.42 8.32 6.94
C CYS A 114 7.83 8.70 5.58
N ILE A 115 8.18 7.97 4.51
CA ILE A 115 7.68 8.25 3.16
C ILE A 115 6.14 8.24 3.07
N ARG A 116 5.46 7.43 3.88
CA ARG A 116 3.99 7.42 3.96
C ARG A 116 3.42 8.69 4.58
N TRP A 117 4.16 9.32 5.49
CA TRP A 117 3.79 10.62 6.05
C TRP A 117 4.15 11.74 5.08
N LEU A 118 5.37 11.76 4.55
CA LEU A 118 5.82 12.76 3.58
C LEU A 118 4.90 12.83 2.36
N SER A 119 4.49 11.68 1.83
CA SER A 119 3.52 11.61 0.74
C SER A 119 2.15 12.18 1.14
N PHE A 120 1.67 11.91 2.35
CA PHE A 120 0.39 12.45 2.84
C PHE A 120 0.47 13.96 3.02
N ASP A 121 1.51 14.42 3.72
CA ASP A 121 1.71 15.81 4.14
C ASP A 121 1.95 16.74 2.94
N GLN A 122 2.74 16.29 1.95
CA GLN A 122 3.14 17.13 0.83
C GLN A 122 2.27 16.97 -0.41
N LEU A 123 1.65 15.80 -0.63
CA LEU A 123 0.82 15.54 -1.82
C LEU A 123 -0.68 15.54 -1.50
N GLY A 124 -1.06 15.38 -0.23
CA GLY A 124 -2.47 15.34 0.20
C GLY A 124 -3.28 14.35 -0.63
N LYS A 125 -4.38 14.82 -1.22
CA LYS A 125 -5.29 14.01 -2.05
C LYS A 125 -4.65 13.45 -3.32
N LEU A 126 -3.49 13.97 -3.75
CA LEU A 126 -2.76 13.47 -4.92
C LEU A 126 -1.90 12.24 -4.58
N ALA A 127 -1.68 11.93 -3.30
CA ALA A 127 -0.79 10.84 -2.88
C ALA A 127 -1.13 9.49 -3.56
N GLY A 128 -2.40 9.09 -3.53
CA GLY A 128 -2.88 7.85 -4.15
C GLY A 128 -2.78 7.86 -5.68
N TRP A 129 -3.06 9.00 -6.31
CA TRP A 129 -2.92 9.18 -7.76
C TRP A 129 -1.46 9.06 -8.21
N ILE A 130 -0.55 9.74 -7.50
CA ILE A 130 0.89 9.66 -7.75
C ILE A 130 1.39 8.24 -7.51
N GLN A 131 0.90 7.54 -6.49
CA GLN A 131 1.26 6.13 -6.28
C GLN A 131 0.86 5.25 -7.47
N THR A 132 -0.35 5.44 -7.99
CA THR A 132 -0.84 4.69 -9.16
C THR A 132 -0.03 5.04 -10.42
N ALA A 133 0.24 6.34 -10.65
CA ALA A 133 1.08 6.79 -11.75
C ALA A 133 2.51 6.22 -11.67
N PHE A 134 3.11 6.18 -10.47
CA PHE A 134 4.42 5.58 -10.25
C PHE A 134 4.44 4.09 -10.52
N TYR A 135 3.40 3.36 -10.09
CA TYR A 135 3.25 1.95 -10.42
C TYR A 135 3.22 1.73 -11.94
N LEU A 136 2.37 2.46 -12.66
CA LEU A 136 2.23 2.34 -14.11
C LEU A 136 3.52 2.73 -14.83
N HIS A 137 4.12 3.85 -14.44
CA HIS A 137 5.36 4.33 -15.04
C HIS A 137 6.50 3.34 -14.86
N GLU A 138 6.67 2.79 -13.65
CA GLU A 138 7.69 1.79 -13.38
C GLU A 138 7.50 0.55 -14.26
N LYS A 139 6.25 0.09 -14.43
CA LYS A 139 5.89 -1.09 -15.24
C LYS A 139 6.04 -0.90 -16.75
N LEU A 140 5.72 0.29 -17.24
CA LEU A 140 5.74 0.61 -18.66
C LEU A 140 7.13 1.00 -19.14
N TYR A 141 7.92 1.71 -18.31
CA TYR A 141 9.22 2.25 -18.72
C TYR A 141 10.38 1.66 -17.92
N CYS A 142 10.43 1.87 -16.60
CA CYS A 142 11.61 1.55 -15.81
C CYS A 142 11.97 0.05 -15.81
N SER A 143 10.99 -0.84 -15.57
CA SER A 143 11.22 -2.29 -15.50
C SER A 143 11.63 -2.86 -16.85
N ARG A 144 11.32 -2.15 -17.94
CA ARG A 144 11.66 -2.50 -19.33
C ARG A 144 12.94 -1.81 -19.81
N LYS A 145 13.60 -1.01 -18.96
CA LYS A 145 14.81 -0.23 -19.30
C LYS A 145 14.61 0.73 -20.48
N LEU A 146 13.40 1.25 -20.67
CA LEU A 146 13.06 2.17 -21.77
C LEU A 146 13.39 3.63 -21.43
N CYS A 147 14.59 3.89 -20.90
CA CYS A 147 14.99 5.22 -20.44
C CYS A 147 15.03 6.25 -21.58
N GLN A 148 15.41 5.82 -22.80
CA GLN A 148 15.54 6.72 -23.95
C GLN A 148 14.19 7.30 -24.42
N SER A 149 13.10 6.54 -24.24
CA SER A 149 11.73 6.95 -24.60
C SER A 149 10.87 7.25 -23.36
N CYS A 150 11.49 7.43 -22.20
CA CYS A 150 10.80 7.68 -20.94
C CYS A 150 10.31 9.13 -20.86
N LEU A 151 9.03 9.32 -20.58
CA LEU A 151 8.38 10.64 -20.54
C LEU A 151 8.94 11.60 -19.46
N ILE A 152 9.50 11.05 -18.38
CA ILE A 152 10.04 11.84 -17.25
C ILE A 152 11.56 11.64 -17.13
N ARG A 153 12.24 11.30 -18.23
CA ARG A 153 13.69 11.07 -18.24
C ARG A 153 14.46 12.28 -17.71
N SER A 154 14.03 13.51 -18.04
CA SER A 154 14.68 14.75 -17.59
C SER A 154 14.69 14.90 -16.08
N GLU A 155 13.70 14.33 -15.39
CA GLU A 155 13.54 14.40 -13.93
C GLU A 155 14.17 13.20 -13.20
N CYS A 156 14.72 12.24 -13.95
CA CYS A 156 15.22 10.98 -13.39
C CYS A 156 16.72 11.06 -13.12
N ASN A 157 17.11 10.92 -11.85
CA ASN A 157 18.49 10.94 -11.39
C ASN A 157 19.19 9.57 -11.39
N ALA A 158 18.48 8.49 -11.76
CA ALA A 158 19.13 7.20 -11.94
C ALA A 158 20.01 7.20 -13.19
N LYS A 159 21.26 6.77 -13.05
CA LYS A 159 22.16 6.53 -14.19
C LYS A 159 21.52 5.52 -15.13
N SER A 160 21.32 5.93 -16.39
CA SER A 160 20.78 5.11 -17.47
C SER A 160 21.75 4.03 -17.90
#